data_AF-A0A840ALG4-F1
#
_entry.id   AF-A0A840ALG4-F1
#
_cell.length_a   1.000
_cell.length_b   1.000
_cell.length_c   1.000
_cell.angle_alpha   90.00
_cell.angle_beta   90.00
_cell.angle_gamma   90.00
#
_symmetry.space_group_name_H-M   'P 1'
#
loop_
_entity.id
_entity.type
_entity.pdbx_description
1 polymer ?
#
loop_
_entity_poly.entity_id
_entity_poly.type
_entity_poly.pdbx_seq_one_letter_code
_entity_poly.pdbx_strand_id
1 'polypeptide(L)'
;MMTPRASLFALAALVTLAGCQTSPPVQVAAPSAPMAREEPLRWVRTDGQSGRANPALADQFVADSAACGVPPMTEATNAALRASESCMSQRGYVLVPASQAAATAEQYRRQAGY
;
A
#
# COMPACT_ATOMS: atom_id res chain seq x y z
N MET A 1 -47.45 -40.39 -33.56
CA MET A 1 -47.37 -39.62 -34.82
C MET A 1 -46.03 -38.89 -34.81
N MET A 2 -45.02 -39.48 -35.46
CA MET A 2 -44.54 -39.07 -36.79
C MET A 2 -43.82 -37.71 -36.75
N THR A 3 -42.48 -37.75 -36.66
CA THR A 3 -41.62 -36.66 -37.14
C THR A 3 -41.92 -36.41 -38.62
N PRO A 4 -41.79 -35.16 -39.10
CA PRO A 4 -40.95 -35.02 -40.28
C PRO A 4 -40.13 -33.73 -40.39
N ARG A 5 -38.96 -33.93 -41.01
CA ARG A 5 -38.35 -33.14 -42.08
C ARG A 5 -37.58 -31.86 -41.75
N ALA A 6 -36.27 -32.06 -41.80
CA ALA A 6 -35.24 -31.10 -42.21
C ALA A 6 -35.65 -30.24 -43.42
N SER A 7 -35.15 -29.01 -43.46
CA SER A 7 -34.64 -28.38 -44.68
C SER A 7 -33.68 -27.26 -44.35
N LEU A 8 -32.50 -27.39 -44.94
CA LEU A 8 -31.40 -26.43 -45.00
C LEU A 8 -31.85 -25.17 -45.75
N PHE A 9 -31.55 -23.99 -45.22
CA PHE A 9 -31.32 -22.82 -46.04
C PHE A 9 -30.02 -22.14 -45.60
N ALA A 10 -29.11 -22.08 -46.55
CA ALA A 10 -27.81 -21.45 -46.50
C ALA A 10 -27.91 -19.93 -46.74
N LEU A 11 -26.76 -19.28 -46.64
CA LEU A 11 -26.38 -17.93 -47.10
C LEU A 11 -26.43 -16.85 -46.00
N ALA A 12 -25.29 -16.52 -45.40
CA ALA A 12 -24.22 -15.67 -45.92
C ALA A 12 -24.48 -14.18 -45.62
N ALA A 13 -23.77 -13.66 -44.61
CA ALA A 13 -23.52 -12.23 -44.47
C ALA A 13 -22.01 -12.06 -44.21
N LEU A 14 -21.34 -11.56 -45.25
CA LEU A 14 -19.93 -11.18 -45.27
C LEU A 14 -19.64 -10.19 -44.14
N VAL A 15 -18.70 -10.53 -43.25
CA VAL A 15 -18.06 -9.56 -42.36
C VAL A 15 -16.91 -8.93 -43.14
N THR A 16 -17.08 -7.67 -43.51
CA THR A 16 -16.12 -6.85 -44.22
C THR A 16 -14.87 -6.61 -43.37
N LEU A 17 -13.71 -6.92 -43.93
CA LEU A 17 -12.41 -6.45 -43.46
C LEU A 17 -12.28 -4.93 -43.63
N ALA A 18 -11.64 -4.25 -42.68
CA ALA A 18 -10.49 -3.35 -42.90
C ALA A 18 -10.43 -2.27 -41.81
N GLY A 19 -9.33 -2.24 -41.04
CA GLY A 19 -9.08 -1.15 -40.10
C GLY A 19 -7.96 -1.35 -39.08
N CYS A 20 -6.96 -2.20 -39.31
CA CYS A 20 -5.73 -2.15 -38.51
C CYS A 20 -4.74 -1.18 -39.17
N GLN A 21 -4.90 0.12 -38.93
CA GLN A 21 -3.81 1.07 -39.14
C GLN A 21 -2.81 0.86 -38.00
N THR A 22 -1.75 0.10 -38.27
CA THR A 22 -0.58 0.02 -37.41
C THR A 22 0.30 1.24 -37.73
N SER A 23 0.29 2.23 -36.84
CA SER A 23 1.29 3.30 -36.88
C SER A 23 2.58 2.77 -36.23
N PRO A 24 3.78 3.06 -36.78
CA PRO A 24 5.01 2.76 -36.07
C PRO A 24 5.02 3.57 -34.76
N PRO A 25 5.45 2.98 -33.63
CA PRO A 25 5.55 3.74 -32.40
C PRO A 25 6.64 4.81 -32.61
N VAL A 26 6.23 6.07 -32.68
CA VAL A 26 7.12 7.20 -32.42
C VAL A 26 7.65 6.97 -31.02
N GLN A 27 8.94 6.63 -30.91
CA GLN A 27 9.65 6.55 -29.64
C GLN A 27 9.81 7.97 -29.11
N VAL A 28 8.76 8.49 -28.49
CA VAL A 28 8.88 9.63 -27.58
C VAL A 28 9.72 9.09 -26.43
N ALA A 29 10.95 9.59 -26.30
CA ALA A 29 11.84 9.26 -25.20
C ALA A 29 11.03 9.34 -23.89
N ALA A 30 10.92 8.21 -23.19
CA ALA A 30 10.21 8.17 -21.93
C ALA A 30 10.81 9.25 -21.03
N PRO A 31 10.01 10.14 -20.43
CA PRO A 31 10.54 11.02 -19.40
C PRO A 31 11.15 10.12 -18.33
N SER A 32 12.43 10.38 -18.00
CA SER A 32 13.16 9.69 -16.94
C SER A 32 12.24 9.59 -15.73
N ALA A 33 11.83 8.37 -15.38
CA ALA A 33 10.99 8.15 -14.22
C ALA A 33 11.66 8.86 -13.03
N PRO A 34 10.96 9.73 -12.27
CA PRO A 34 11.54 10.27 -11.06
C PRO A 34 11.92 9.06 -10.19
N MET A 35 13.19 8.98 -9.81
CA MET A 35 13.69 7.95 -8.90
C MET A 35 12.70 7.84 -7.74
N ALA A 36 12.08 6.67 -7.58
CA ALA A 36 11.04 6.47 -6.57
C ALA A 36 11.62 6.83 -5.20
N ARG A 37 11.18 7.96 -4.64
CA ARG A 37 11.55 8.36 -3.28
C ARG A 37 10.95 7.31 -2.36
N GLU A 38 11.78 6.67 -1.54
CA GLU A 38 11.33 5.68 -0.58
C GLU A 38 10.29 6.33 0.34
N GLU A 39 9.13 5.68 0.51
CA GLU A 39 8.06 6.21 1.34
C GLU A 39 8.52 6.28 2.80
N PRO A 40 8.31 7.39 3.54
CA PRO A 40 8.66 7.47 4.94
C PRO A 40 7.95 6.40 5.78
N LEU A 41 8.63 5.86 6.79
CA LEU A 41 8.03 4.93 7.75
C LEU A 41 7.56 5.65 9.02
N ARG A 42 6.59 5.04 9.71
CA ARG A 42 5.98 5.56 10.94
C ARG A 42 5.71 4.42 11.93
N TRP A 43 5.97 4.67 13.20
CA TRP A 43 5.57 3.80 14.29
C TRP A 43 4.08 3.98 14.62
N VAL A 44 3.37 2.86 14.77
CA VAL A 44 1.98 2.79 15.24
C VAL A 44 1.93 1.89 16.45
N ARG A 45 1.22 2.28 17.52
CA ARG A 45 1.01 1.41 18.67
C ARG A 45 -0.01 0.33 18.35
N THR A 46 0.27 -0.89 18.77
CA THR A 46 -0.59 -2.05 18.54
C THR A 46 -1.74 -2.17 19.54
N ASP A 47 -1.71 -1.39 20.62
CA ASP A 47 -2.80 -1.30 21.60
C ASP A 47 -3.93 -0.34 21.18
N GLY A 48 -3.87 0.22 19.97
CA GLY A 48 -4.86 1.15 19.44
C GLY A 48 -4.76 2.58 20.00
N GLN A 49 -3.94 2.81 21.02
CA GLN A 49 -3.81 4.14 21.61
C GLN A 49 -2.83 5.01 20.82
N SER A 50 -2.92 6.33 20.99
CA SER A 50 -2.02 7.25 20.28
C SER A 50 -1.56 8.42 21.15
N GLY A 51 -0.31 8.84 20.95
CA GLY A 51 0.23 10.05 21.57
C GLY A 51 -0.45 11.35 21.12
N ARG A 52 -1.24 11.32 20.03
CA ARG A 52 -1.99 12.49 19.55
C ARG A 52 -3.11 12.90 20.51
N ALA A 53 -3.74 11.93 21.15
CA ALA A 53 -4.84 12.15 22.10
C ALA A 53 -4.40 12.04 23.57
N ASN A 54 -3.18 11.57 23.83
CA ASN A 54 -2.65 11.36 25.18
C ASN A 54 -1.16 11.73 25.24
N PRO A 55 -0.79 12.86 25.86
CA PRO A 55 0.60 13.32 25.91
C PRO A 55 1.53 12.34 26.63
N ALA A 56 1.04 11.60 27.63
CA ALA A 56 1.85 10.59 28.32
C ALA A 56 2.30 9.46 27.39
N LEU A 57 1.50 9.12 26.37
CA LEU A 57 1.88 8.14 25.35
C LEU A 57 2.86 8.71 24.32
N ALA A 58 2.90 10.02 24.13
CA ALA A 58 3.94 10.67 23.34
C ALA A 58 5.28 10.62 24.09
N ASP A 59 5.29 10.92 25.38
CA ASP A 59 6.49 10.79 26.23
C ASP A 59 6.98 9.35 26.31
N GLN A 60 6.05 8.39 26.45
CA GLN A 60 6.38 6.98 26.42
C GLN A 60 7.04 6.59 25.10
N PHE A 61 6.51 7.05 23.95
CA PHE A 61 7.13 6.79 22.66
C PHE A 61 8.56 7.34 22.58
N VAL A 62 8.83 8.53 23.12
CA VAL A 62 10.20 9.09 23.16
C VAL A 62 11.13 8.22 24.01
N ALA A 63 10.69 7.81 25.21
CA ALA A 63 11.46 6.94 26.09
C ALA A 63 11.75 5.57 25.43
N ASP A 64 10.76 5.00 24.76
CA ASP A 64 10.84 3.70 24.11
C ASP A 64 11.76 3.74 22.90
N SER A 65 11.63 4.80 22.10
CA SER A 65 12.49 5.05 20.94
C SER A 65 13.95 5.21 21.36
N ALA A 66 14.21 5.98 22.42
CA ALA A 66 15.56 6.17 22.95
C ALA A 66 16.14 4.86 23.50
N ALA A 67 15.35 4.07 24.24
CA ALA A 67 15.76 2.77 24.75
C ALA A 67 16.10 1.76 23.63
N CYS A 68 15.41 1.86 22.49
CA CYS A 68 15.66 1.03 21.31
C CYS A 68 16.73 1.58 20.35
N GLY A 69 17.37 2.72 20.68
CA GLY A 69 18.39 3.33 19.82
C GLY A 69 17.83 3.97 18.54
N VAL A 70 16.53 4.26 18.50
CA VAL A 70 15.92 5.00 17.40
C VAL A 70 16.46 6.45 17.45
N PRO A 71 17.03 6.99 16.37
CA PRO A 71 17.46 8.38 16.33
C PRO A 71 16.27 9.34 16.47
N PRO A 72 16.50 10.62 16.81
CA PRO A 72 15.44 11.62 16.82
C PRO A 72 14.61 11.58 15.53
N MET A 73 13.27 11.61 15.64
CA MET A 73 12.37 11.46 14.49
C MET A 73 12.54 12.55 13.41
N THR A 74 13.19 13.67 13.73
CA THR A 74 13.57 14.72 12.78
C THR A 74 14.71 14.31 11.84
N GLU A 75 15.49 13.30 12.22
CA GLU A 75 16.69 12.82 11.52
C GLU A 75 16.61 11.34 11.13
N ALA A 76 15.59 10.63 11.63
CA ALA A 76 15.44 9.19 11.41
C ALA A 76 15.26 8.85 9.93
N THR A 77 16.15 8.00 9.41
CA THR A 77 16.02 7.38 8.09
C THR A 77 15.22 6.08 8.18
N ASN A 78 14.63 5.62 7.08
CA ASN A 78 13.96 4.32 7.03
C ASN A 78 14.88 3.17 7.45
N ALA A 79 16.18 3.23 7.12
CA ALA A 79 17.17 2.25 7.55
C ALA A 79 17.32 2.21 9.08
N ALA A 80 17.41 3.38 9.73
CA ALA A 80 17.51 3.46 11.19
C ALA A 80 16.23 2.97 11.89
N LEU A 81 15.06 3.27 11.31
CA LEU A 81 13.78 2.78 11.83
C LEU A 81 13.68 1.26 11.73
N ARG A 82 14.04 0.65 10.59
CA ARG A 82 14.04 -0.80 10.41
C ARG A 82 15.05 -1.50 11.33
N ALA A 83 16.22 -0.91 11.57
CA ALA A 83 17.22 -1.47 12.49
C ALA A 83 16.68 -1.61 13.93
N SER A 84 15.69 -0.81 14.31
CA SER A 84 15.11 -0.79 15.66
C SER A 84 13.80 -1.58 15.78
N GLU A 85 13.32 -2.18 14.68
CA GLU A 85 11.98 -2.80 14.59
C GLU A 85 11.80 -4.00 15.54
N SER A 86 12.83 -4.83 15.71
CA SER A 86 12.77 -5.96 16.64
C SER A 86 12.62 -5.50 18.10
N CYS A 87 13.25 -4.39 18.48
CA CYS A 87 13.11 -3.82 19.82
C CYS A 87 11.75 -3.14 20.00
N MET A 88 11.35 -2.31 19.03
CA MET A 88 10.09 -1.56 19.08
C MET A 88 8.86 -2.48 19.04
N SER A 89 8.92 -3.60 18.31
CA SER A 89 7.83 -4.58 18.27
C SER A 89 7.60 -5.29 19.60
N GLN A 90 8.65 -5.62 20.34
CA GLN A 90 8.55 -6.15 21.71
C GLN A 90 7.89 -5.15 22.68
N ARG A 91 7.88 -3.86 22.30
CA ARG A 91 7.32 -2.75 23.09
C ARG A 91 5.92 -2.34 22.61
N GLY A 92 5.31 -3.09 21.70
CA GLY A 92 3.94 -2.84 21.23
C GLY A 92 3.84 -1.80 20.12
N TYR A 93 4.86 -1.70 19.26
CA TYR A 93 4.86 -0.84 18.09
C TYR A 93 5.03 -1.64 16.80
N VAL A 94 4.37 -1.22 15.73
CA VAL A 94 4.61 -1.72 14.39
C VAL A 94 5.13 -0.59 13.50
N LEU A 95 6.08 -0.91 12.62
CA LEU A 95 6.60 0.02 11.63
C LEU A 95 5.81 -0.13 10.33
N VAL A 96 5.21 0.97 9.85
CA VAL A 96 4.41 0.96 8.62
C VAL A 96 4.75 2.14 7.72
N PRO A 97 4.44 2.07 6.41
CA PRO A 97 4.50 3.25 5.55
C PRO A 97 3.61 4.38 6.07
N ALA A 98 4.07 5.62 5.93
CA ALA A 98 3.39 6.78 6.49
C ALA A 98 1.97 6.96 5.94
N SER A 99 1.72 6.58 4.69
CA SER A 99 0.38 6.58 4.08
C SER A 99 -0.58 5.60 4.76
N GLN A 100 -0.06 4.51 5.34
CA GLN A 100 -0.85 3.46 5.98
C GLN A 100 -1.04 3.69 7.47
N ALA A 101 -0.23 4.53 8.10
CA ALA A 101 -0.20 4.71 9.55
C ALA A 101 -1.58 5.02 10.18
N ALA A 102 -2.38 5.87 9.54
CA ALA A 102 -3.72 6.20 10.03
C ALA A 102 -4.69 5.02 9.93
N ALA A 103 -4.65 4.27 8.82
CA ALA A 103 -5.49 3.10 8.62
C ALA A 103 -5.10 1.96 9.57
N THR A 104 -3.79 1.73 9.76
CA THR A 104 -3.28 0.75 10.72
C THR A 104 -3.65 1.11 12.16
N ALA A 105 -3.54 2.39 12.54
CA ALA A 105 -3.94 2.85 13.88
C ALA A 105 -5.45 2.65 14.12
N GLU A 106 -6.29 2.93 13.12
CA GLU A 106 -7.72 2.66 13.16
C GLU A 106 -8.02 1.17 13.31
N GLN A 107 -7.30 0.31 12.59
CA GLN A 107 -7.44 -1.14 12.72
C GLN A 107 -7.16 -1.59 14.17
N TYR A 108 -6.07 -1.15 14.78
CA TYR A 108 -5.75 -1.51 16.17
C TYR A 108 -6.75 -0.94 17.17
N ARG A 109 -7.29 0.26 16.94
CA ARG A 109 -8.38 0.82 17.78
C ARG A 109 -9.60 -0.08 17.81
N ARG A 110 -10.07 -0.52 16.65
CA ARG A 110 -11.21 -1.44 16.53
C ARG A 110 -10.94 -2.77 17.23
N GLN A 111 -9.73 -3.30 17.13
CA GLN A 111 -9.34 -4.55 17.80
C GLN A 111 -9.29 -4.40 19.32
N ALA A 112 -8.88 -3.24 19.82
CA ALA A 112 -8.81 -2.94 21.24
C ALA A 112 -10.15 -2.45 21.84
N GLY A 113 -11.17 -2.20 21.02
CA GLY A 113 -12.50 -1.76 21.45
C GLY A 113 -12.61 -0.25 21.73
N TYR A 114 -11.77 0.58 21.09
CA TYR A 114 -11.85 2.04 21.12
C TYR A 114 -12.67 2.63 19.97
#